data_AF-A0AAC8QLE9-F1
#
_entry.id   AF-A0AAC8QLE9-F1
#
_cell.length_a   1.000
_cell.length_b   1.000
_cell.length_c   1.000
_cell.angle_alpha   90.00
_cell.angle_beta   90.00
_cell.angle_gamma   90.00
#
_symmetry.space_group_name_H-M   'P 1'
#
loop_
_entity.id
_entity.type
_entity.pdbx_description
1 polymer ?
#
loop_
_entity_poly.entity_id
_entity_poly.type
_entity_poly.pdbx_seq_one_letter_code
_entity_poly.pdbx_strand_id
1 'polypeptide(L)'
;MNIPELTEDAVIELAREGGVAFIPQLSGLRRIALSALTPQQRERVIDILQQALQRGFPPGQTDSPGRGDQRYFRIQIIWTHHNEAHYTDIILLVPEQEAPPSLVDLWKKGESGVCD
;
A
#
# COMPACT_ATOMS: atom_id res chain seq x y z
N MET A 1 14.29 2.99 2.24
CA MET A 1 13.67 4.08 1.46
C MET A 1 12.92 4.96 2.44
N ASN A 2 12.99 6.29 2.31
CA ASN A 2 12.22 7.20 3.17
C ASN A 2 10.98 7.67 2.39
N ILE A 3 9.80 7.52 2.97
CA ILE A 3 8.56 8.03 2.37
C ILE A 3 8.35 9.44 2.90
N PRO A 4 7.99 10.42 2.04
CA PRO A 4 7.59 11.74 2.49
C PRO A 4 6.43 11.65 3.49
N GLU A 5 6.24 12.71 4.25
CA GLU A 5 5.17 12.76 5.23
C GLU A 5 3.81 12.46 4.60
N LEU A 6 3.06 11.53 5.22
CA LEU A 6 1.72 11.16 4.79
C LEU A 6 0.71 12.20 5.31
N THR A 7 0.56 13.28 4.56
CA THR A 7 -0.41 14.35 4.79
C THR A 7 -1.85 13.87 4.60
N GLU A 8 -2.83 14.63 5.10
CA GLU A 8 -4.25 14.23 5.08
C GLU A 8 -4.82 14.05 3.67
N ASP A 9 -4.26 14.74 2.68
CA ASP A 9 -4.68 14.67 1.27
C ASP A 9 -4.14 13.42 0.55
N ALA A 10 -3.35 12.59 1.24
CA ALA A 10 -2.83 11.36 0.69
C ALA A 10 -3.91 10.27 0.57
N VAL A 11 -3.83 9.54 -0.53
CA VAL A 11 -4.67 8.39 -0.84
C VAL A 11 -3.78 7.17 -1.05
N ILE A 12 -4.13 6.09 -0.36
CA ILE A 12 -3.42 4.82 -0.44
C ILE A 12 -4.23 3.86 -1.30
N GLU A 13 -3.63 3.36 -2.37
CA GLU A 13 -4.15 2.27 -3.18
C GLU A 13 -3.38 0.99 -2.88
N LEU A 14 -4.09 -0.01 -2.37
CA LEU A 14 -3.55 -1.30 -1.96
C LEU A 14 -4.22 -2.41 -2.77
N ALA A 15 -3.44 -3.11 -3.58
CA ALA A 15 -3.90 -4.25 -4.37
C ALA A 15 -2.99 -5.45 -4.16
N ARG A 16 -3.54 -6.66 -4.31
CA ARG A 16 -2.75 -7.88 -4.41
C ARG A 16 -2.60 -8.27 -5.88
N GLU A 17 -1.37 -8.37 -6.36
CA GLU A 17 -1.04 -8.66 -7.75
C GLU A 17 -0.12 -9.88 -7.88
N GLY A 18 0.20 -10.27 -9.11
CA GLY A 18 0.99 -11.45 -9.44
C GLY A 18 0.20 -12.75 -9.49
N GLY A 19 0.92 -13.88 -9.54
CA GLY A 19 0.34 -15.20 -9.78
C GLY A 19 0.22 -15.58 -11.26
N VAL A 20 -0.18 -16.82 -11.52
CA VAL A 20 -0.15 -17.46 -12.85
C VAL A 20 -1.11 -16.83 -13.88
N ALA A 21 -2.09 -16.04 -13.43
CA ALA A 21 -2.99 -15.27 -14.28
C ALA A 21 -3.48 -14.01 -13.54
N PHE A 22 -3.40 -12.84 -14.19
CA PHE A 22 -3.99 -11.61 -13.67
C PHE A 22 -5.51 -11.65 -13.84
N ILE A 23 -6.23 -11.76 -12.72
CA ILE A 23 -7.69 -11.70 -12.68
C ILE A 23 -8.08 -10.41 -11.93
N PRO A 24 -8.60 -9.37 -12.62
CA PRO A 24 -8.86 -8.06 -12.00
C PRO A 24 -9.76 -8.12 -10.76
N GLN A 25 -10.73 -9.04 -10.72
CA GLN A 25 -11.62 -9.21 -9.56
C GLN A 25 -10.91 -9.75 -8.31
N LEU A 26 -9.74 -10.38 -8.46
CA LEU A 26 -8.96 -10.93 -7.35
C LEU A 26 -7.90 -9.96 -6.83
N SER A 27 -7.69 -8.82 -7.50
CA SER A 27 -6.74 -7.81 -7.02
C SER A 27 -7.19 -7.19 -5.70
N GLY A 28 -8.52 -7.17 -5.47
CA GLY A 28 -9.11 -6.67 -4.25
C GLY A 28 -8.68 -5.24 -3.93
N LEU A 29 -8.58 -4.38 -4.95
CA LEU A 29 -8.11 -3.00 -4.81
C LEU A 29 -8.85 -2.30 -3.66
N ARG A 30 -8.09 -1.81 -2.69
CA ARG A 30 -8.56 -0.96 -1.60
C ARG A 30 -8.02 0.44 -1.81
N ARG A 31 -8.90 1.43 -1.81
CA ARG A 31 -8.55 2.84 -1.83
C ARG A 31 -8.89 3.42 -0.46
N ILE A 32 -7.90 3.96 0.23
CA ILE A 32 -8.00 4.48 1.59
C ILE A 32 -7.60 5.95 1.53
N ALA A 33 -8.54 6.87 1.72
CA ALA A 33 -8.26 8.29 1.77
C ALA A 33 -7.95 8.69 3.23
N LEU A 34 -6.75 9.22 3.51
CA LEU A 34 -6.37 9.56 4.88
C LEU A 34 -7.22 10.70 5.48
N SER A 35 -7.85 11.51 4.61
CA SER A 35 -8.81 12.55 4.97
C SER A 35 -10.15 12.00 5.47
N ALA A 36 -10.51 10.75 5.14
CA ALA A 36 -11.75 10.11 5.58
C ALA A 36 -11.60 9.38 6.93
N LEU A 37 -10.37 9.23 7.43
CA LEU A 37 -10.04 8.50 8.65
C LEU A 37 -10.00 9.42 9.88
N THR A 38 -10.37 8.87 11.03
CA THR A 38 -10.07 9.51 12.33
C THR A 38 -8.55 9.56 12.57
N PRO A 39 -8.04 10.45 13.46
CA PRO A 39 -6.61 10.52 13.75
C PRO A 39 -6.00 9.17 14.19
N GLN A 40 -6.72 8.43 15.04
CA GLN A 40 -6.28 7.10 15.50
C GLN A 40 -6.19 6.09 14.34
N GLN A 41 -7.19 6.09 13.45
CA GLN A 41 -7.18 5.22 12.27
C GLN A 41 -6.04 5.59 11.33
N ARG A 42 -5.79 6.89 11.15
CA ARG A 42 -4.69 7.37 10.31
C ARG A 42 -3.34 6.92 10.84
N GLU A 43 -3.09 7.10 12.14
CA GLU A 43 -1.85 6.62 12.79
C GLU A 43 -1.67 5.12 12.60
N ARG A 44 -2.76 4.35 12.77
CA ARG A 44 -2.73 2.91 12.53
C ARG A 44 -2.39 2.53 11.09
N VAL A 45 -2.94 3.23 10.10
CA VAL A 45 -2.59 3.02 8.68
C VAL A 45 -1.12 3.39 8.43
N ILE A 46 -0.63 4.49 9.01
CA ILE A 46 0.77 4.91 8.89
C ILE A 46 1.70 3.83 9.45
N ASP A 47 1.41 3.27 10.63
CA ASP A 47 2.20 2.19 11.23
C ASP A 47 2.25 0.94 10.34
N ILE A 48 1.11 0.56 9.76
CA ILE A 48 1.01 -0.59 8.85
C ILE A 48 1.87 -0.36 7.62
N LEU A 49 1.78 0.84 7.04
CA LEU A 49 2.59 1.22 5.90
C LEU A 49 4.08 1.19 6.28
N GLN A 50 4.50 1.79 7.39
CA GLN A 50 5.89 1.76 7.83
C GLN A 50 6.46 0.35 7.95
N GLN A 51 5.70 -0.60 8.51
CA GLN A 51 6.09 -2.01 8.57
C GLN A 51 6.20 -2.65 7.18
N ALA A 52 5.23 -2.38 6.29
CA ALA A 52 5.23 -2.89 4.92
C ALA A 52 6.41 -2.35 4.11
N LEU A 53 6.77 -1.09 4.30
CA LEU A 53 7.85 -0.40 3.58
C LEU A 53 9.23 -0.94 3.93
N GLN A 54 9.43 -1.46 5.14
CA GLN A 54 10.67 -2.17 5.49
C GLN A 54 10.89 -3.45 4.68
N ARG A 55 9.83 -4.01 4.10
CA ARG A 55 9.82 -5.23 3.26
C ARG A 55 9.50 -4.91 1.79
N GLY A 56 9.40 -3.62 1.46
CA GLY A 56 8.96 -3.14 0.16
C GLY A 56 10.13 -2.92 -0.79
N PHE A 57 9.91 -3.27 -2.06
CA PHE A 57 10.83 -3.02 -3.16
C PHE A 57 10.19 -2.02 -4.13
N PRO A 58 10.93 -1.06 -4.67
CA PRO A 58 10.43 -0.26 -5.78
C PRO A 58 10.20 -1.16 -7.00
N PRO A 59 9.28 -0.80 -7.91
CA PRO A 59 9.04 -1.57 -9.13
C PRO A 59 10.24 -1.52 -10.10
N GLY A 60 10.42 -2.58 -10.90
CA GLY A 60 11.39 -2.61 -11.99
C GLY A 60 12.85 -2.90 -11.59
N GLN A 61 13.13 -3.16 -10.32
CA GLN A 61 14.43 -3.66 -9.87
C GLN A 61 14.53 -5.19 -10.05
N THR A 62 15.76 -5.70 -10.08
CA THR A 62 16.02 -7.14 -10.21
C THR A 62 15.34 -7.95 -9.09
N ASP A 63 15.30 -7.39 -7.89
CA ASP A 63 14.74 -8.03 -6.69
C ASP A 63 13.26 -7.67 -6.47
N SER A 64 12.64 -6.89 -7.36
CA SER A 64 11.22 -6.56 -7.26
C SER A 64 10.38 -7.84 -7.39
N PRO A 65 9.36 -8.02 -6.53
CA PRO A 65 8.50 -9.18 -6.61
C PRO A 65 7.61 -9.16 -7.85
N GLY A 66 7.06 -10.33 -8.18
CA GLY A 66 6.17 -10.52 -9.33
C GLY A 66 6.75 -11.35 -10.46
N ARG A 67 7.81 -12.12 -10.18
CA ARG A 67 8.37 -13.10 -11.13
C ARG A 67 7.67 -14.45 -10.98
N GLY A 68 7.31 -15.06 -12.10
CA GLY A 68 6.63 -16.36 -12.11
C GLY A 68 5.25 -16.30 -11.46
N ASP A 69 5.01 -17.18 -10.49
CA ASP A 69 3.77 -17.28 -9.72
C ASP A 69 3.79 -16.45 -8.42
N GLN A 70 4.87 -15.69 -8.17
CA GLN A 70 5.01 -14.89 -6.96
C GLN A 70 3.92 -13.82 -6.88
N ARG A 71 3.18 -13.83 -5.77
CA ARG A 71 2.22 -12.80 -5.41
C ARG A 71 2.85 -11.72 -4.55
N TYR A 72 2.32 -10.51 -4.67
CA TYR A 72 2.77 -9.34 -3.92
C TYR A 72 1.63 -8.36 -3.70
N PHE A 73 1.79 -7.49 -2.72
CA PHE A 73 0.96 -6.31 -2.55
C PHE A 73 1.60 -5.13 -3.26
N ARG A 74 0.85 -4.49 -4.14
CA ARG A 74 1.19 -3.19 -4.70
C ARG A 74 0.56 -2.12 -3.80
N ILE A 75 1.42 -1.26 -3.25
CA ILE A 75 1.05 -0.09 -2.45
C ILE A 75 1.39 1.13 -3.29
N GLN A 76 0.39 1.94 -3.59
CA GLN A 76 0.56 3.22 -4.26
C GLN A 76 0.07 4.35 -3.35
N ILE A 77 0.87 5.40 -3.23
CA ILE A 77 0.60 6.57 -2.40
C ILE A 77 0.52 7.77 -3.33
N ILE A 78 -0.64 8.42 -3.34
CA ILE A 78 -1.00 9.51 -4.25
C ILE A 78 -1.36 10.72 -3.40
N TRP A 79 -0.76 11.88 -3.67
CA TRP A 79 -1.11 13.13 -3.01
C TRP A 79 -2.07 13.92 -3.88
N THR A 80 -3.26 14.23 -3.38
CA THR A 80 -4.26 14.92 -4.21
C THR A 80 -3.98 16.42 -4.36
N HIS A 81 -3.18 17.02 -3.48
CA HIS A 81 -2.71 18.40 -3.59
C HIS A 81 -1.25 18.47 -4.05
N HIS A 82 -0.99 18.19 -5.34
CA HIS A 82 0.35 18.27 -5.93
C HIS A 82 0.97 19.69 -5.95
N ASN A 83 0.18 20.73 -5.63
CA ASN A 83 0.54 22.12 -5.91
C ASN A 83 1.45 22.79 -4.87
N GLU A 84 1.58 22.25 -3.66
CA GLU A 84 2.34 22.92 -2.57
C GLU A 84 3.69 22.27 -2.25
N ALA A 85 3.91 21.00 -2.64
CA ALA A 85 5.06 20.24 -2.13
C ALA A 85 5.77 19.31 -3.14
N HIS A 86 5.45 19.35 -4.44
CA HIS A 86 6.12 18.53 -5.47
C HIS A 86 6.20 17.03 -5.12
N TYR A 87 5.18 16.46 -4.49
CA TYR A 87 5.16 15.03 -4.20
C TYR A 87 4.96 14.23 -5.50
N THR A 88 5.91 13.33 -5.76
CA THR A 88 5.78 12.27 -6.77
C THR A 88 5.01 11.11 -6.15
N ASP A 89 4.07 10.54 -6.91
CA ASP A 89 3.39 9.32 -6.53
C ASP A 89 4.41 8.20 -6.25
N ILE A 90 4.20 7.48 -5.16
CA ILE A 90 5.11 6.42 -4.72
C ILE A 90 4.46 5.08 -4.96
N ILE A 91 5.20 4.15 -5.56
CA ILE A 91 4.78 2.76 -5.74
C ILE A 91 5.81 1.86 -5.06
N LEU A 92 5.34 0.97 -4.19
CA LEU A 92 6.12 -0.13 -3.62
C LEU A 92 5.41 -1.45 -3.79
N LEU A 93 6.23 -2.49 -3.92
CA LEU A 93 5.79 -3.87 -4.03
C LEU A 93 6.29 -4.65 -2.82
N VAL A 94 5.40 -5.31 -2.10
CA VAL A 94 5.72 -6.13 -0.92
C VAL A 94 5.40 -7.59 -1.24
N PRO A 95 6.38 -8.52 -1.23
CA PRO A 95 6.09 -9.93 -1.45
C PRO A 95 5.01 -10.43 -0.48
N GLU A 96 4.00 -11.16 -0.95
CA GLU A 96 2.86 -11.59 -0.09
C GLU A 96 3.34 -12.44 1.10
N GLN A 97 4.45 -13.18 0.93
CA GLN A 97 5.06 -14.02 1.96
C GLN A 97 5.80 -13.23 3.05
N GLU A 98 6.21 -12.00 2.76
CA GLU A 98 6.91 -11.10 3.69
C GLU A 98 6.02 -9.97 4.19
N ALA A 99 4.79 -9.90 3.71
CA ALA A 99 3.82 -8.88 4.09
C ALA A 99 3.47 -9.00 5.58
N PRO A 100 3.50 -7.89 6.34
CA PRO A 100 3.06 -7.93 7.73
C PRO A 100 1.58 -8.32 7.79
N PRO A 101 1.14 -9.10 8.79
CA PRO A 101 -0.25 -9.55 8.90
C PRO A 101 -1.27 -8.40 8.84
N SER A 102 -0.90 -7.26 9.40
CA SER A 102 -1.71 -6.04 9.42
C SER A 102 -1.95 -5.44 8.03
N LEU A 103 -0.99 -5.57 7.09
CA LEU A 103 -1.19 -5.18 5.68
C LEU A 103 -2.17 -6.11 4.98
N VAL A 104 -2.07 -7.41 5.27
CA VAL A 104 -3.00 -8.42 4.73
C VAL A 104 -4.42 -8.16 5.23
N ASP A 105 -4.57 -7.83 6.52
CA ASP A 105 -5.86 -7.51 7.12
C ASP A 105 -6.43 -6.19 6.57
N LEU A 106 -5.60 -5.17 6.40
CA LEU A 106 -5.97 -3.92 5.74
C LEU A 106 -6.49 -4.16 4.32
N TRP A 107 -5.84 -5.03 3.55
CA TRP A 107 -6.31 -5.42 2.22
C TRP A 107 -7.64 -6.20 2.28
N LYS A 108 -7.77 -7.19 3.17
CA LYS A 108 -8.99 -7.99 3.30
C LYS A 108 -10.20 -7.15 3.73
N LYS A 109 -10.03 -6.37 4.81
CA LYS A 109 -11.10 -5.67 5.52
C LYS A 109 -11.31 -4.23 5.04
N GLY A 110 -10.37 -3.64 4.30
CA GLY A 110 -10.41 -2.21 3.95
C GLY A 110 -10.29 -1.32 5.20
N GLU A 111 -10.99 -0.20 5.23
CA GLU A 111 -10.99 0.75 6.37
C GLU A 111 -11.46 0.09 7.68
N SER A 112 -12.28 -0.95 7.62
CA SER A 112 -12.68 -1.73 8.81
C SER A 112 -11.54 -2.53 9.44
N GLY A 113 -10.44 -2.75 8.72
CA GLY A 113 -9.21 -3.36 9.27
C GLY A 113 -8.40 -2.43 10.16
N VAL A 114 -8.80 -1.16 10.25
CA VAL A 114 -8.16 -0.13 11.06
C VAL A 114 -8.88 0.07 12.41
N CYS A 115 -10.03 -0.58 12.60
CA CYS A 115 -10.89 -0.42 13.78
C CYS A 115 -10.62 -1.40 14.95
N ASP A 116 -9.65 -2.31 14.82
CA ASP A 116 -9.27 -3.30 15.85
C ASP A 116 -8.12 -2.79 16.75
#